data_AF-A0A1F3T1J7-F1
#
_entry.id   AF-A0A1F3T1J7-F1
#
_cell.length_a   1.000
_cell.length_b   1.000
_cell.length_c   1.000
_cell.angle_alpha   90.00
_cell.angle_beta   90.00
_cell.angle_gamma   90.00
#
_symmetry.space_group_name_H-M   'P 1'
#
loop_
_entity.id
_entity.type
_entity.pdbx_description
1 polymer ?
#
loop_
_entity_poly.entity_id
_entity_poly.type
_entity_poly.pdbx_seq_one_letter_code
_entity_poly.pdbx_strand_id
1 'polypeptide(L)'
;MARVVPFSEFQKFIIDLKGRPNYFAGAFLDTNILVSMSYEIKKEHDSVFEILDLASEVDIKFFVTVTTKSEFIEFQRRLLMTEGLIDLVDAHSEVKITRAAKAAIDSATGSMRAKVARGSDPVFTDTQLKTLSAHFQPANIRATSAG
;
A
#
# COMPACT_ATOMS: atom_id res chain seq x y z
N MET A 1 -26.76 15.96 -2.89
CA MET A 1 -26.89 14.59 -3.42
C MET A 1 -25.52 14.18 -3.93
N ALA A 2 -24.93 13.08 -3.44
CA ALA A 2 -23.60 12.65 -3.87
C ALA A 2 -23.68 11.90 -5.22
N ARG A 3 -22.73 12.14 -6.12
CA ARG A 3 -22.63 11.44 -7.41
C ARG A 3 -21.39 10.55 -7.39
N VAL A 4 -21.55 9.27 -7.71
CA VAL A 4 -20.41 8.38 -7.98
C VAL A 4 -19.98 8.63 -9.43
N VAL A 5 -18.70 8.93 -9.63
CA VAL A 5 -18.11 9.18 -10.95
C VAL A 5 -17.05 8.09 -11.18
N PRO A 6 -17.20 7.24 -12.22
CA PRO A 6 -16.15 6.29 -12.58
C PRO A 6 -14.84 6.99 -12.89
N PHE A 7 -13.71 6.37 -12.56
CA PHE A 7 -12.39 6.95 -12.78
C PHE A 7 -12.15 7.34 -14.25
N SER A 8 -12.60 6.51 -15.20
CA SER A 8 -12.54 6.76 -16.65
C SER A 8 -13.34 7.98 -17.11
N GLU A 9 -14.32 8.43 -16.33
CA GLU A 9 -15.17 9.58 -16.65
C GLU A 9 -14.77 10.83 -15.85
N PHE A 10 -13.82 10.70 -14.93
CA PHE A 10 -13.49 11.74 -13.97
C PHE A 10 -12.92 13.00 -14.65
N GLN A 11 -12.03 12.83 -15.63
CA GLN A 11 -11.48 13.95 -16.38
C GLN A 11 -12.57 14.78 -17.07
N LYS A 12 -13.52 14.11 -17.73
CA LYS A 12 -14.67 14.77 -18.36
C LYS A 12 -15.54 15.49 -17.33
N PHE A 13 -15.77 14.85 -16.19
CA PHE A 13 -16.52 15.45 -15.08
C PHE A 13 -15.85 16.75 -14.57
N ILE A 14 -14.53 16.77 -14.39
CA ILE A 14 -13.79 17.97 -13.98
C ILE A 14 -13.90 19.10 -15.01
N ILE A 15 -13.77 18.78 -16.30
CA ILE A 15 -13.92 19.76 -17.39
C ILE A 15 -15.33 20.37 -17.37
N ASP A 16 -16.36 19.55 -17.19
CA ASP A 16 -17.75 20.01 -17.09
C ASP A 16 -17.98 20.91 -15.86
N LEU A 17 -17.24 20.69 -14.78
CA LEU A 17 -17.30 21.52 -13.56
C LEU A 17 -16.65 22.89 -13.75
N LYS A 18 -15.54 22.99 -14.49
CA LYS A 18 -14.88 24.28 -14.81
C LYS A 18 -15.85 25.29 -15.44
N GLY A 19 -16.81 24.81 -16.24
CA GLY A 19 -17.82 25.64 -16.90
C GLY A 19 -18.92 26.18 -15.97
N ARG A 20 -18.93 25.86 -14.67
CA ARG A 20 -20.00 26.22 -13.72
C ARG A 20 -19.47 27.09 -12.58
N PRO A 21 -19.57 28.43 -12.67
CA PRO A 21 -19.19 29.30 -11.56
C PRO A 21 -20.08 29.02 -10.33
N ASN A 22 -19.47 28.93 -9.14
CA ASN A 22 -20.09 28.62 -7.83
C ASN A 22 -20.36 27.14 -7.50
N TYR A 23 -19.71 26.19 -8.16
CA TYR A 23 -19.81 24.79 -7.75
C TYR A 23 -18.85 24.48 -6.58
N PHE A 24 -19.39 24.34 -5.37
CA PHE A 24 -18.62 23.80 -4.23
C PHE A 24 -18.63 22.27 -4.30
N ALA A 25 -17.48 21.68 -4.61
CA ALA A 25 -17.31 20.25 -4.77
C ALA A 25 -16.44 19.67 -3.65
N GLY A 26 -16.96 18.65 -2.97
CA GLY A 26 -16.19 17.78 -2.10
C GLY A 26 -16.12 16.38 -2.70
N ALA A 27 -14.95 15.74 -2.66
CA ALA A 27 -14.76 14.36 -3.09
C ALA A 27 -14.24 13.51 -1.92
N PHE A 28 -14.87 12.36 -1.70
CA PHE A 28 -14.34 11.34 -0.80
C PHE A 28 -13.41 10.42 -1.57
N LEU A 29 -12.16 10.35 -1.15
CA LEU A 29 -11.17 9.44 -1.73
C LEU A 29 -11.30 8.05 -1.11
N ASP A 30 -11.18 7.04 -1.97
CA ASP A 30 -11.09 5.64 -1.57
C ASP A 30 -9.64 5.24 -1.25
N THR A 31 -9.46 4.14 -0.52
CA THR A 31 -8.15 3.64 -0.09
C THR A 31 -7.24 3.37 -1.28
N ASN A 32 -7.80 2.83 -2.37
CA ASN A 32 -7.04 2.53 -3.59
C ASN A 32 -6.43 3.79 -4.22
N ILE A 33 -7.10 4.95 -4.14
CA ILE A 33 -6.54 6.22 -4.64
C ILE A 33 -5.33 6.61 -3.80
N LEU A 34 -5.46 6.56 -2.46
CA LEU A 34 -4.35 6.90 -1.55
C LEU A 34 -3.15 5.97 -1.75
N VAL A 35 -3.41 4.66 -1.90
CA VAL A 35 -2.36 3.67 -2.17
C VAL A 35 -1.67 4.00 -3.49
N SER A 36 -2.43 4.18 -4.58
CA SER A 36 -1.86 4.51 -5.89
C SER A 36 -1.07 5.82 -5.88
N MET A 37 -1.47 6.83 -5.11
CA MET A 37 -0.67 8.07 -4.95
C MET A 37 0.66 7.80 -4.24
N SER A 38 0.65 6.98 -3.19
CA SER A 38 1.83 6.75 -2.34
C SER A 38 2.79 5.69 -2.86
N TYR A 39 2.35 4.86 -3.82
CA TYR A 39 3.04 3.65 -4.22
C TYR A 39 3.21 3.61 -5.74
N GLU A 40 4.35 4.13 -6.19
CA GLU A 40 4.69 4.38 -7.61
C GLU A 40 4.62 3.13 -8.49
N ILE A 41 4.76 1.94 -7.91
CA ILE A 41 4.72 0.66 -8.65
C ILE A 41 3.30 0.33 -9.15
N LYS A 42 2.26 1.01 -8.64
CA LYS A 42 0.89 0.86 -9.16
C LYS A 42 0.80 1.41 -10.58
N LYS A 43 0.15 0.64 -11.47
CA LYS A 43 -0.08 1.04 -12.85
C LYS A 43 -0.87 2.33 -12.97
N GLU A 44 -1.73 2.58 -11.99
CA GLU A 44 -2.63 3.72 -11.94
C GLU A 44 -2.00 4.95 -11.28
N HIS A 45 -0.73 4.90 -10.84
CA HIS A 45 -0.06 5.99 -10.14
C HIS A 45 -0.13 7.31 -10.92
N ASP A 46 0.40 7.32 -12.15
CA ASP A 46 0.43 8.50 -13.01
C ASP A 46 -0.99 9.05 -13.29
N SER A 47 -1.92 8.16 -13.63
CA SER A 47 -3.31 8.54 -13.92
C SER A 47 -4.02 9.16 -12.71
N VAL A 48 -3.71 8.68 -11.49
CA VAL A 48 -4.26 9.25 -10.26
C VAL A 48 -3.69 10.65 -10.01
N PHE A 49 -2.39 10.85 -10.24
CA PHE A 49 -1.77 12.17 -10.13
C PHE A 49 -2.37 13.17 -11.11
N GLU A 50 -2.47 12.81 -12.40
CA GLU A 50 -3.09 13.67 -13.42
C GLU A 50 -4.51 14.11 -13.03
N ILE A 51 -5.29 13.19 -12.47
CA ILE A 51 -6.66 13.48 -12.02
C ILE A 51 -6.69 14.44 -10.83
N LEU A 52 -5.77 14.30 -9.88
CA LEU A 52 -5.70 15.17 -8.72
C LEU A 52 -5.19 16.56 -9.08
N ASP A 53 -4.25 16.65 -10.02
CA ASP A 53 -3.78 17.91 -10.58
C ASP A 53 -4.94 18.65 -11.25
N LEU A 54 -5.71 17.97 -12.11
CA LEU A 54 -6.90 18.55 -12.75
C LEU A 54 -7.95 19.00 -11.73
N ALA A 55 -8.16 18.24 -10.67
CA ALA A 55 -9.10 18.57 -9.61
C ALA A 55 -8.63 19.75 -8.74
N SER A 56 -7.33 19.94 -8.60
CA SER A 56 -6.76 21.11 -7.91
C SER A 56 -7.07 22.42 -8.65
N GLU A 57 -7.21 22.37 -9.98
CA GLU A 57 -7.58 23.54 -10.80
C GLU A 57 -9.03 24.01 -10.60
N VAL A 58 -9.89 23.21 -9.96
CA VAL A 58 -11.32 23.51 -9.72
C VAL A 58 -11.69 23.62 -8.23
N ASP A 59 -10.70 23.76 -7.35
CA ASP A 59 -10.89 23.88 -5.88
C ASP A 59 -11.75 22.76 -5.28
N ILE A 60 -11.61 21.52 -5.78
CA ILE A 60 -12.25 20.35 -5.15
C ILE A 60 -11.58 20.07 -3.82
N LYS A 61 -12.38 20.02 -2.75
CA LYS A 61 -11.90 19.58 -1.43
C LYS A 61 -11.92 18.07 -1.33
N PHE A 62 -10.79 17.48 -0.95
CA PHE A 62 -10.68 16.05 -0.74
C PHE A 62 -10.88 15.68 0.73
N PHE A 63 -11.65 14.62 0.94
CA PHE A 63 -11.95 14.05 2.24
C PHE A 63 -11.63 12.56 2.23
N VAL A 64 -11.28 12.03 3.40
CA VAL A 64 -11.11 10.60 3.62
C VAL A 64 -11.94 10.21 4.83
N THR A 65 -12.49 9.00 4.82
CA THR A 65 -13.18 8.47 6.00
C THR A 65 -12.18 7.93 7.02
N VAL A 66 -12.62 7.74 8.28
CA VAL A 66 -11.79 7.08 9.30
C VAL A 66 -11.41 5.67 8.87
N THR A 67 -12.33 4.96 8.21
CA THR A 67 -12.11 3.62 7.66
C THR A 67 -11.04 3.65 6.57
N THR A 68 -11.20 4.52 5.57
CA THR A 68 -10.23 4.72 4.48
C THR A 68 -8.82 5.00 5.02
N LYS A 69 -8.72 5.92 5.99
CA LYS A 69 -7.45 6.23 6.65
C LYS A 69 -6.84 4.98 7.32
N SER A 70 -7.65 4.19 8.00
CA SER A 70 -7.19 3.00 8.72
C SER A 70 -6.66 1.95 7.74
N GLU A 71 -7.41 1.68 6.67
CA GLU A 71 -7.00 0.73 5.62
C GLU A 71 -5.70 1.17 4.92
N PHE A 72 -5.56 2.46 4.63
CA PHE A 72 -4.33 3.02 4.06
C PHE A 72 -3.13 2.82 4.99
N ILE A 73 -3.28 3.13 6.28
CA ILE A 73 -2.21 2.90 7.27
C ILE A 73 -1.87 1.41 7.38
N GLU A 74 -2.86 0.52 7.32
CA GLU A 74 -2.62 -0.93 7.31
C GLU A 74 -1.88 -1.41 6.07
N PHE A 75 -2.15 -0.81 4.90
CA PHE A 75 -1.37 -1.10 3.70
C PHE A 75 0.08 -0.65 3.87
N GLN A 76 0.31 0.59 4.29
CA GLN A 76 1.65 1.14 4.50
C GLN A 76 2.45 0.35 5.54
N ARG A 77 1.81 -0.07 6.64
CA ARG A 77 2.42 -0.98 7.62
C ARG A 77 2.91 -2.27 6.96
N ARG A 78 2.07 -2.90 6.14
CA ARG A 78 2.41 -4.16 5.45
C ARG A 78 3.54 -3.96 4.45
N LEU A 79 3.54 -2.85 3.71
CA LEU A 79 4.60 -2.50 2.76
C LEU A 79 5.94 -2.38 3.47
N LEU A 80 6.05 -1.49 4.46
CA LEU A 80 7.29 -1.24 5.20
C LEU A 80 7.82 -2.49 5.90
N MET A 81 6.92 -3.32 6.47
CA MET A 81 7.33 -4.58 7.08
C MET A 81 7.85 -5.58 6.04
N THR A 82 7.25 -5.61 4.85
CA THR A 82 7.67 -6.51 3.77
C THR A 82 9.07 -6.11 3.28
N GLU A 83 9.28 -4.82 2.99
CA GLU A 83 10.57 -4.28 2.56
C GLU A 83 11.64 -4.57 3.60
N GLY A 84 11.41 -4.19 4.87
CA GLY A 84 12.36 -4.44 5.94
C GLY A 84 12.70 -5.91 6.12
N LEU A 85 11.72 -6.83 6.01
CA LEU A 85 11.99 -8.27 6.11
C LEU A 85 12.80 -8.80 4.93
N ILE A 86 12.56 -8.31 3.71
CA ILE A 86 13.32 -8.71 2.53
C ILE A 86 14.76 -8.18 2.64
N ASP A 87 14.94 -6.94 3.09
CA ASP A 87 16.26 -6.35 3.29
C ASP A 87 17.08 -7.13 4.32
N LEU A 88 16.45 -7.71 5.35
CA LEU A 88 17.15 -8.53 6.34
C LEU A 88 17.80 -9.78 5.77
N VAL A 89 17.26 -10.35 4.68
CA VAL A 89 17.80 -11.56 4.04
C VAL A 89 18.71 -11.26 2.85
N ASP A 90 18.82 -9.99 2.47
CA ASP A 90 19.68 -9.53 1.40
C ASP A 90 21.15 -9.91 1.67
N ALA A 91 21.91 -10.12 0.59
CA ALA A 91 23.31 -10.52 0.67
C ALA A 91 24.19 -9.48 1.37
N HIS A 92 23.77 -8.22 1.36
CA HIS A 92 24.48 -7.09 1.98
C HIS A 92 23.95 -6.75 3.38
N SER A 93 22.97 -7.49 3.90
CA SER A 93 22.45 -7.29 5.25
C SER A 93 23.51 -7.61 6.31
N GLU A 94 23.83 -6.62 7.14
CA GLU A 94 24.68 -6.81 8.32
C GLU A 94 23.91 -7.40 9.52
N VAL A 95 22.57 -7.41 9.45
CA VAL A 95 21.72 -7.86 10.54
C VAL A 95 21.71 -9.38 10.61
N LYS A 96 22.22 -9.93 11.72
CA LYS A 96 22.23 -11.38 11.95
C LYS A 96 20.86 -11.85 12.41
N ILE A 97 20.25 -12.71 11.59
CA ILE A 97 19.01 -13.42 11.94
C ILE A 97 19.25 -14.93 11.99
N THR A 98 18.33 -15.66 12.63
CA THR A 98 18.42 -17.12 12.69
C THR A 98 18.21 -17.76 11.31
N ARG A 99 18.79 -18.94 11.08
CA ARG A 99 18.56 -19.70 9.83
C ARG A 99 17.08 -20.00 9.59
N ALA A 100 16.34 -20.26 10.67
CA ALA A 100 14.90 -20.49 10.62
C ALA A 100 14.13 -19.23 10.17
N ALA A 101 14.48 -18.06 10.72
CA ALA A 101 13.88 -16.78 10.30
C ALA A 101 14.19 -16.48 8.82
N LYS A 102 15.44 -16.67 8.40
CA LYS A 102 15.84 -16.49 6.99
C LYS A 102 15.02 -17.37 6.05
N ALA A 103 14.95 -18.68 6.33
CA ALA A 103 14.18 -19.62 5.52
C ALA A 103 12.69 -19.28 5.46
N ALA A 104 12.11 -18.80 6.56
CA ALA A 104 10.72 -18.37 6.60
C ALA A 104 10.46 -17.15 5.72
N ILE A 105 11.36 -16.15 5.75
CA ILE A 105 11.28 -14.95 4.90
C ILE A 105 11.43 -15.34 3.42
N ASP A 106 12.39 -16.18 3.07
CA ASP A 106 12.61 -16.64 1.69
C ASP A 106 11.37 -17.36 1.14
N SER A 107 10.76 -18.22 1.95
CA SER A 107 9.51 -18.93 1.59
C SER A 107 8.35 -17.96 1.39
N ALA A 108 8.16 -17.01 2.32
CA ALA A 108 7.12 -15.99 2.20
C ALA A 108 7.31 -15.10 0.96
N THR A 109 8.56 -14.75 0.66
CA THR A 109 8.95 -13.99 -0.53
C THR A 109 8.62 -14.73 -1.81
N GLY A 110 8.91 -16.03 -1.87
CA GLY A 110 8.54 -16.88 -3.00
C GLY A 110 7.03 -16.93 -3.24
N SER A 111 6.25 -17.12 -2.16
CA SER A 111 4.78 -17.11 -2.22
C SER A 111 4.22 -15.76 -2.68
N MET A 112 4.79 -14.66 -2.18
CA MET A 112 4.42 -13.30 -2.57
C MET A 112 4.69 -13.07 -4.06
N ARG A 113 5.89 -13.38 -4.56
CA ARG A 113 6.24 -13.23 -5.99
C ARG A 113 5.29 -14.00 -6.90
N ALA A 114 4.87 -15.20 -6.49
CA ALA A 114 3.88 -15.98 -7.25
C ALA A 114 2.50 -15.29 -7.31
N LYS A 115 2.08 -14.57 -6.25
CA LYS A 115 0.84 -13.77 -6.25
C LYS A 115 0.97 -12.50 -7.09
N VAL A 116 2.12 -11.84 -7.03
CA VAL A 116 2.42 -10.65 -7.85
C VAL A 116 2.33 -10.98 -9.34
N ALA A 117 2.85 -12.15 -9.75
CA ALA A 117 2.69 -12.65 -11.11
C ALA A 117 1.21 -12.82 -11.54
N ARG A 118 0.28 -12.89 -10.59
CA ARG A 118 -1.18 -12.94 -10.81
C ARG A 118 -1.88 -11.59 -10.58
N GLY A 119 -1.13 -10.50 -10.47
CA GLY A 119 -1.67 -9.14 -10.33
C GLY A 119 -1.99 -8.70 -8.90
N SER A 120 -1.49 -9.41 -7.88
CA SER A 120 -1.58 -8.94 -6.48
C SER A 120 -0.47 -7.93 -6.15
N ASP A 121 -0.67 -7.15 -5.10
CA ASP A 121 0.35 -6.25 -4.59
C ASP A 121 1.54 -7.02 -4.00
N PRO A 122 2.79 -6.52 -4.17
CA PRO A 122 4.01 -7.16 -3.69
C PRO A 122 4.23 -6.92 -2.19
N VAL A 123 3.20 -7.18 -1.39
CA VAL A 123 3.23 -7.05 0.06
C VAL A 123 2.83 -8.36 0.71
N PHE A 124 3.42 -8.68 1.86
CA PHE A 124 2.99 -9.81 2.66
C PHE A 124 1.56 -9.61 3.20
N THR A 125 0.80 -10.70 3.27
CA THR A 125 -0.50 -10.67 3.95
C THR A 125 -0.30 -10.53 5.45
N ASP A 126 -1.33 -10.05 6.16
CA ASP A 126 -1.28 -9.93 7.62
C ASP A 126 -1.00 -11.28 8.31
N THR A 127 -1.55 -12.38 7.77
CA THR A 127 -1.23 -13.74 8.22
C THR A 127 0.25 -14.06 8.06
N GLN A 128 0.85 -13.73 6.91
CA GLN A 128 2.28 -13.96 6.67
C GLN A 128 3.14 -13.15 7.64
N LEU A 129 2.80 -11.87 7.85
CA LEU A 129 3.52 -11.01 8.79
C LEU A 129 3.42 -11.51 10.24
N LYS A 130 2.24 -11.99 10.66
CA LYS A 130 2.05 -12.61 11.98
C LYS A 130 2.96 -13.83 12.15
N THR A 131 2.95 -14.75 11.17
CA THR A 131 3.83 -15.92 11.21
C THR A 131 5.31 -15.53 11.24
N LEU A 132 5.73 -14.59 10.40
CA LEU A 132 7.12 -14.13 10.35
C LEU A 132 7.53 -13.46 11.67
N SER A 133 6.67 -12.61 12.25
CA SER A 133 6.94 -11.92 13.52
C SER A 133 7.21 -12.89 14.68
N ALA A 134 6.62 -14.10 14.66
CA ALA A 134 6.85 -15.10 15.69
C ALA A 134 8.32 -15.53 15.76
N HIS A 135 9.05 -15.51 14.65
CA HIS A 135 10.48 -15.85 14.61
C HIS A 135 11.39 -14.81 15.27
N PHE A 136 10.86 -13.61 15.55
CA PHE A 136 11.59 -12.50 16.16
C PHE A 136 11.19 -12.26 17.62
N GLN A 137 10.27 -13.06 18.17
CA GLN A 137 9.90 -12.93 19.57
C GLN A 137 11.03 -13.42 20.50
N PRO A 138 11.27 -12.76 21.65
CA PRO A 138 12.38 -13.08 22.56
C PRO A 138 12.45 -14.53 23.02
N ALA A 139 11.29 -15.20 23.15
CA ALA A 139 11.20 -16.60 23.53
C ALA A 139 11.89 -17.54 22.51
N ASN A 140 11.84 -17.19 21.23
CA ASN A 140 12.40 -18.00 20.14
C ASN A 140 13.87 -17.66 19.83
N ILE A 141 14.36 -16.50 20.28
CA ILE A 141 15.77 -16.10 20.15
C ILE A 141 16.65 -16.80 21.20
N ARG A 142 16.11 -17.06 22.40
CA ARG A 142 16.87 -17.73 23.48
C ARG A 142 17.06 -19.23 23.23
N ALA A 143 16.13 -19.88 22.53
CA ALA A 143 16.21 -21.32 22.26
C ALA A 143 17.35 -21.73 21.31
N THR A 144 17.83 -20.83 20.45
CA THR A 144 18.87 -21.09 19.45
C THR A 144 20.29 -20.73 19.90
N SER A 145 20.46 -20.15 21.09
CA SER A 145 21.77 -19.83 21.67
C SER A 145 22.31 -20.89 22.64
N ALA A 146 21.61 -22.03 22.76
CA ALA A 146 21.97 -23.15 23.63
C ALA A 146 22.45 -24.41 22.86
N GLY A 147 22.88 -24.25 21.60
CA GLY A 147 23.34 -25.34 20.73
C GLY A 147 24.70 -25.06 20.12
#